data_AF-A0ABC8U439-F1
#
_entry.id   AF-A0ABC8U439-F1
#
_cell.length_a   1.000
_cell.length_b   1.000
_cell.length_c   1.000
_cell.angle_alpha   90.00
_cell.angle_beta   90.00
_cell.angle_gamma   90.00
#
_symmetry.space_group_name_H-M   'P 1'
#
loop_
_entity.id
_entity.type
_entity.pdbx_description
1 polymer ?
#
loop_
_entity_poly.entity_id
_entity_poly.type
_entity_poly.pdbx_seq_one_letter_code
_entity_poly.pdbx_strand_id
1 'polypeptide(L)'
;MSNLKPILLFSLPPLSLISLLLLFFHHHHHLSYSSPFSNLFPPPPKIAYFISGTDGDVSRIFRLVHAIYHPRNYYLLHLDHRASMKQRQELAAMVSSVEVFLVAGNVKVVEKANSVHEEGSSSLGLVLHGAAILLRWKKEWDWFLNLDASDYPLIPQDGISSSFFFNNGGY
;
A
#
# COMPACT_ATOMS: atom_id res chain seq x y z
N MET A 1 31.21 -41.38 47.40
CA MET A 1 31.44 -40.01 46.91
C MET A 1 32.21 -40.14 45.59
N SER A 2 31.90 -39.52 44.46
CA SER A 2 31.29 -38.21 44.17
C SER A 2 30.71 -38.18 42.73
N ASN A 3 29.52 -37.62 42.58
CA ASN A 3 28.85 -37.35 41.30
C ASN A 3 29.53 -36.19 40.54
N LEU A 4 29.80 -36.36 39.24
CA LEU A 4 30.17 -35.27 38.33
C LEU A 4 28.97 -34.97 37.42
N LYS A 5 28.44 -33.75 37.49
CA LYS A 5 27.36 -33.25 36.61
C LYS A 5 27.96 -32.73 35.29
N PRO A 6 27.30 -32.93 34.13
CA PRO A 6 27.71 -32.30 32.88
C PRO A 6 27.38 -30.80 32.92
N ILE A 7 28.39 -29.97 32.71
CA ILE A 7 28.25 -28.50 32.59
C ILE A 7 27.69 -28.22 31.20
N LEU A 8 26.47 -27.69 31.14
CA LEU A 8 25.85 -27.16 29.92
C LEU A 8 26.64 -25.93 29.46
N LEU A 9 27.51 -26.10 28.46
CA LEU A 9 28.14 -25.01 27.71
C LEU A 9 27.10 -24.37 26.80
N PHE A 10 26.27 -23.47 27.34
CA PHE A 10 25.56 -22.50 26.53
C PHE A 10 26.60 -21.52 25.98
N SER A 11 27.06 -21.72 24.74
CA SER A 11 27.85 -20.72 24.05
C SER A 11 26.97 -19.49 23.82
N LEU A 12 27.14 -18.46 24.65
CA LEU A 12 26.65 -17.13 24.31
C LEU A 12 27.19 -16.80 22.92
N PRO A 13 26.35 -16.40 21.95
CA PRO A 13 26.89 -15.92 20.68
C PRO A 13 27.88 -14.80 20.99
N PRO A 14 29.04 -14.75 20.32
CA PRO A 14 30.02 -13.72 20.61
C PRO A 14 29.33 -12.37 20.41
N LEU A 15 29.53 -11.44 21.35
CA LEU A 15 28.92 -10.10 21.32
C LEU A 15 29.09 -9.41 19.95
N SER A 16 30.11 -9.79 19.17
CA SER A 16 30.32 -9.36 17.79
C SER A 16 29.19 -9.75 16.83
N LEU A 17 28.59 -10.93 16.98
CA LEU A 17 27.49 -11.40 16.12
C LEU A 17 26.20 -10.63 16.41
N ILE A 18 25.92 -10.35 17.70
CA ILE A 18 24.80 -9.51 18.10
C ILE A 18 25.01 -8.08 17.61
N SER A 19 26.24 -7.54 17.73
CA SER A 19 26.57 -6.22 17.21
C SER A 19 26.41 -6.14 15.69
N LEU A 20 26.78 -7.18 14.95
CA LEU A 20 26.62 -7.24 13.50
C LEU A 20 25.14 -7.30 13.10
N LEU A 21 24.33 -8.07 13.85
CA LEU A 21 22.88 -8.14 13.65
C LEU A 21 22.23 -6.77 13.90
N LEU A 22 22.61 -6.09 14.98
CA LEU A 22 22.12 -4.75 15.31
C LEU A 22 22.54 -3.72 14.26
N LEU A 23 23.74 -3.81 13.68
CA LEU A 23 24.17 -2.97 12.56
C LEU A 23 23.32 -3.23 11.31
N PHE A 24 22.98 -4.48 11.00
CA PHE A 24 22.09 -4.82 9.88
C PHE A 24 20.68 -4.26 10.08
N PHE A 25 20.10 -4.41 11.28
CA PHE A 25 18.81 -3.81 11.60
C PHE A 25 18.86 -2.28 11.59
N HIS A 26 19.93 -1.68 12.11
CA HIS A 26 20.12 -0.23 12.07
C HIS A 26 20.30 0.29 10.64
N HIS A 27 21.02 -0.45 9.77
CA HIS A 27 21.22 -0.07 8.37
C HIS A 27 19.90 -0.08 7.58
N HIS A 28 19.01 -1.05 7.82
CA HIS A 28 17.69 -1.06 7.19
C HIS A 28 16.79 0.10 7.66
N HIS A 29 17.00 0.64 8.86
CA HIS A 29 16.26 1.79 9.35
C HIS A 29 16.86 3.15 8.95
N HIS A 30 18.09 3.21 8.43
CA HIS A 30 18.83 4.48 8.27
C HIS A 30 19.18 4.92 6.84
N LEU A 31 18.60 4.33 5.79
CA LEU A 31 18.61 4.93 4.45
C LEU A 31 17.52 6.01 4.29
N SER A 32 17.34 6.83 5.32
CA SER A 32 16.80 8.18 5.15
C SER A 32 18.00 9.07 4.85
N TYR A 33 18.42 9.13 3.59
CA TYR A 33 19.41 10.11 3.14
C TYR A 33 18.76 11.49 3.23
N SER A 34 18.79 12.12 4.41
CA SER A 34 18.46 13.54 4.54
C SER A 34 19.60 14.33 3.91
N SER A 35 19.53 14.47 2.59
CA SER A 35 20.34 15.42 1.84
C SER A 35 20.19 16.79 2.52
N PRO A 36 21.26 17.56 2.74
CA PRO A 36 21.15 18.93 3.26
C PRO A 36 20.29 19.86 2.36
N PHE A 37 19.93 19.41 1.15
CA PHE A 37 19.00 20.07 0.24
C PHE A 37 17.54 19.58 0.34
N SER A 38 17.22 18.59 1.19
CA SER A 38 15.84 18.09 1.37
C SER A 38 14.88 19.12 1.95
N ASN A 39 15.41 20.24 2.47
CA ASN A 39 14.62 21.37 2.96
C ASN A 39 14.29 22.40 1.86
N LEU A 40 14.89 22.30 0.66
CA LEU A 40 14.56 23.23 -0.44
C LEU A 40 13.29 22.83 -1.19
N PHE A 41 12.94 21.54 -1.21
CA PHE A 41 11.73 21.03 -1.85
C PHE A 41 11.12 19.91 -1.01
N PRO A 42 9.83 20.00 -0.60
CA PRO A 42 9.19 18.92 0.12
C PRO A 42 9.17 17.63 -0.73
N PRO A 43 9.16 16.44 -0.12
CA PRO A 43 9.03 15.21 -0.88
C PRO A 43 7.72 15.22 -1.70
N PRO A 44 7.67 14.59 -2.89
CA PRO A 44 6.44 14.53 -3.67
C PRO A 44 5.30 13.95 -2.83
N PRO A 45 4.06 14.43 -3.00
CA PRO A 45 2.94 13.99 -2.18
C PRO A 45 2.67 12.49 -2.36
N LYS A 46 2.23 11.84 -1.29
CA LYS A 46 1.75 10.46 -1.31
C LYS A 46 0.26 10.46 -1.66
N ILE A 47 -0.14 9.61 -2.59
CA ILE A 47 -1.51 9.54 -3.07
C ILE A 47 -2.16 8.24 -2.58
N ALA A 48 -3.39 8.36 -2.09
CA ALA A 48 -4.27 7.24 -1.81
C ALA A 48 -5.32 7.10 -2.92
N TYR A 49 -5.21 6.04 -3.71
CA TYR A 49 -6.15 5.68 -4.76
C TYR A 49 -7.21 4.75 -4.21
N PHE A 50 -8.47 5.13 -4.40
CA PHE A 50 -9.60 4.22 -4.30
C PHE A 50 -10.04 3.84 -5.71
N ILE A 51 -10.02 2.55 -6.03
CA ILE A 51 -10.36 2.03 -7.36
C ILE A 51 -11.59 1.14 -7.24
N SER A 52 -12.70 1.59 -7.79
CA SER A 52 -13.97 0.86 -7.82
C SER A 52 -14.21 0.16 -9.16
N GLY A 53 -14.86 -1.00 -9.11
CA GLY A 53 -15.42 -1.66 -10.29
C GLY A 53 -16.56 -2.59 -9.92
N THR A 54 -17.13 -3.23 -10.93
CA THR A 54 -18.28 -4.12 -10.82
C THR A 54 -17.97 -5.51 -11.38
N ASP A 55 -19.01 -6.31 -11.62
CA ASP A 55 -18.89 -7.60 -12.29
C ASP A 55 -18.12 -7.48 -13.61
N GLY A 56 -17.09 -8.32 -13.78
CA GLY A 56 -16.24 -8.39 -14.98
C GLY A 56 -15.03 -7.45 -14.97
N ASP A 57 -14.87 -6.59 -13.95
CA ASP A 57 -13.81 -5.57 -13.94
C ASP A 57 -12.48 -6.01 -13.31
N VAL A 58 -12.36 -7.27 -12.85
CA VAL A 58 -11.13 -7.81 -12.22
C VAL A 58 -9.87 -7.44 -13.01
N SER A 59 -9.83 -7.80 -14.30
CA SER A 59 -8.68 -7.54 -15.16
C SER A 59 -8.45 -6.05 -15.42
N ARG A 60 -9.52 -5.24 -15.45
CA ARG A 60 -9.42 -3.79 -15.69
C ARG A 60 -8.84 -3.08 -14.48
N ILE A 61 -9.33 -3.39 -13.27
CA ILE A 61 -8.77 -2.89 -12.02
C ILE A 61 -7.30 -3.30 -11.91
N PHE A 62 -6.99 -4.57 -12.15
CA PHE A 62 -5.62 -5.06 -12.05
C PHE A 62 -4.69 -4.33 -13.04
N ARG A 63 -5.10 -4.18 -14.30
CA ARG A 63 -4.38 -3.39 -15.30
C ARG A 63 -4.19 -1.93 -14.86
N LEU A 64 -5.23 -1.30 -14.33
CA LEU A 64 -5.16 0.10 -13.89
C LEU A 64 -4.15 0.27 -12.76
N VAL A 65 -4.21 -0.55 -11.71
CA VAL A 65 -3.24 -0.49 -10.59
C VAL A 65 -1.81 -0.58 -11.11
N HIS A 66 -1.53 -1.50 -12.03
CA HIS A 66 -0.20 -1.61 -12.64
C HIS A 66 0.23 -0.34 -13.38
N ALA A 67 -0.69 0.31 -14.10
CA ALA A 67 -0.39 1.52 -14.86
C ALA A 67 -0.06 2.73 -13.98
N ILE A 68 -0.63 2.80 -12.77
CA ILE A 68 -0.43 3.93 -11.83
C ILE A 68 0.38 3.55 -10.60
N TYR A 69 1.02 2.37 -10.59
CA TYR A 69 1.71 1.88 -9.40
C TYR A 69 2.95 2.69 -9.06
N HIS A 70 3.09 2.99 -7.77
CA HIS A 70 4.29 3.57 -7.19
C HIS A 70 4.41 3.14 -5.72
N PRO A 71 5.62 2.77 -5.25
CA PRO A 71 5.81 2.19 -3.91
C PRO A 71 5.45 3.13 -2.74
N ARG A 72 5.39 4.45 -2.98
CA ARG A 72 5.03 5.46 -1.95
C ARG A 72 3.52 5.71 -1.81
N ASN A 73 2.71 5.24 -2.76
CA ASN A 73 1.27 5.47 -2.79
C ASN A 73 0.51 4.29 -2.18
N TYR A 74 -0.78 4.47 -1.93
CA TYR A 74 -1.66 3.44 -1.38
C TYR A 74 -2.81 3.17 -2.33
N TYR A 75 -3.20 1.90 -2.47
CA TYR A 75 -4.20 1.45 -3.42
C TYR A 75 -5.25 0.59 -2.71
N LEU A 76 -6.48 1.06 -2.65
CA LEU A 76 -7.63 0.31 -2.13
C LEU A 76 -8.52 -0.10 -3.30
N LEU A 77 -8.65 -1.41 -3.52
CA LEU A 77 -9.41 -1.99 -4.62
C LEU A 77 -10.74 -2.53 -4.12
N HIS A 78 -11.83 -2.15 -4.78
CA HIS A 78 -13.17 -2.55 -4.39
C HIS A 78 -13.97 -3.02 -5.60
N LEU A 79 -14.48 -4.24 -5.51
CA LEU A 79 -15.55 -4.72 -6.39
C LEU A 79 -16.89 -4.59 -5.65
N ASP A 80 -17.91 -4.07 -6.33
CA ASP A 80 -19.26 -3.92 -5.79
C ASP A 80 -19.99 -5.27 -5.59
N HIS A 81 -21.20 -5.21 -5.04
CA HIS A 81 -21.99 -6.40 -4.71
C HIS A 81 -22.39 -7.25 -5.93
N ARG A 82 -22.32 -6.70 -7.16
CA ARG A 82 -22.65 -7.43 -8.39
C ARG A 82 -21.53 -8.40 -8.76
N ALA A 83 -20.28 -8.08 -8.38
CA ALA A 83 -19.17 -9.01 -8.52
C ALA A 83 -19.23 -10.14 -7.51
N SER A 84 -19.09 -11.37 -8.02
CA SER A 84 -19.12 -12.59 -7.22
C SER A 84 -17.98 -12.67 -6.20
N MET A 85 -18.16 -13.50 -5.16
CA MET A 85 -17.08 -13.82 -4.21
C MET A 85 -15.84 -14.37 -4.92
N LYS A 86 -16.03 -15.16 -5.98
CA LYS A 86 -14.96 -15.72 -6.80
C LYS A 86 -14.10 -14.63 -7.44
N GLN A 87 -14.71 -13.59 -8.01
CA GLN A 87 -13.97 -12.48 -8.64
C GLN A 87 -13.18 -11.65 -7.62
N ARG A 88 -13.73 -11.47 -6.41
CA ARG A 88 -13.00 -10.81 -5.31
C ARG A 88 -11.78 -11.61 -4.87
N GLN A 89 -11.94 -12.93 -4.74
CA GLN A 89 -10.85 -13.84 -4.43
C GLN A 89 -9.81 -13.89 -5.55
N GLU A 90 -10.25 -13.87 -6.81
CA GLU A 90 -9.38 -13.79 -7.98
C GLU A 90 -8.55 -12.50 -7.95
N LEU A 91 -9.18 -11.34 -7.76
CA LEU A 91 -8.47 -10.07 -7.64
C LEU A 91 -7.47 -10.07 -6.48
N ALA A 92 -7.85 -10.61 -5.31
CA ALA A 92 -6.95 -10.74 -4.17
C ALA A 92 -5.76 -11.66 -4.45
N ALA A 93 -5.99 -12.78 -5.15
CA ALA A 93 -4.94 -13.70 -5.57
C ALA A 93 -3.99 -13.06 -6.59
N MET A 94 -4.51 -12.30 -7.56
CA MET A 94 -3.71 -11.55 -8.53
C MET A 94 -2.86 -10.46 -7.86
N VAL A 95 -3.42 -9.71 -6.90
CA VAL A 95 -2.65 -8.74 -6.13
C VAL A 95 -1.54 -9.42 -5.33
N SER A 96 -1.86 -10.57 -4.72
CA SER A 96 -0.90 -11.34 -3.92
C SER A 96 0.17 -12.06 -4.75
N SER A 97 0.00 -12.19 -6.07
CA SER A 97 1.02 -12.81 -6.93
C SER A 97 2.10 -11.81 -7.38
N VAL A 98 1.90 -10.51 -7.17
CA VAL A 98 2.85 -9.47 -7.53
C VAL A 98 3.76 -9.16 -6.35
N GLU A 99 5.02 -9.60 -6.43
CA GLU A 99 6.01 -9.47 -5.35
C GLU A 99 6.18 -8.02 -4.86
N VAL A 100 6.23 -7.05 -5.76
CA VAL A 100 6.40 -5.64 -5.39
C VAL A 100 5.22 -5.11 -4.56
N PHE A 101 3.99 -5.59 -4.80
CA PHE A 101 2.82 -5.21 -4.00
C PHE A 101 2.89 -5.82 -2.60
N LEU A 102 3.34 -7.07 -2.50
CA LEU A 102 3.52 -7.76 -1.22
C LEU A 102 4.59 -7.09 -0.36
N VAL A 103 5.77 -6.83 -0.94
CA VAL A 103 6.91 -6.23 -0.24
C VAL A 103 6.59 -4.82 0.24
N ALA A 104 5.94 -4.01 -0.61
CA ALA A 104 5.54 -2.66 -0.23
C ALA A 104 4.31 -2.64 0.71
N GLY A 105 3.48 -3.67 0.68
CA GLY A 105 2.27 -3.77 1.52
C GLY A 105 1.29 -2.63 1.31
N ASN A 106 1.23 -2.08 0.09
CA ASN A 106 0.55 -0.83 -0.24
C ASN A 106 -0.64 -1.00 -1.20
N VAL A 107 -0.99 -2.23 -1.57
CA VAL A 107 -2.21 -2.57 -2.34
C VAL A 107 -3.10 -3.47 -1.49
N LYS A 108 -4.39 -3.13 -1.35
CA LYS A 108 -5.35 -3.87 -0.54
C LYS A 108 -6.67 -4.05 -1.29
N VAL A 109 -7.20 -5.27 -1.28
CA VAL A 109 -8.53 -5.59 -1.80
C VAL A 109 -9.54 -5.57 -0.65
N VAL A 110 -10.70 -4.96 -0.86
CA VAL A 110 -11.82 -4.99 0.09
C VAL A 110 -12.51 -6.35 0.02
N GLU A 111 -12.34 -7.17 1.05
CA GLU A 111 -12.87 -8.54 1.11
C GLU A 111 -14.40 -8.60 1.14
N LYS A 112 -15.03 -7.73 1.92
CA LYS A 112 -16.48 -7.73 2.13
C LYS A 112 -17.15 -6.79 1.13
N ALA A 113 -18.11 -7.33 0.36
CA ALA A 113 -19.06 -6.49 -0.37
C ALA A 113 -19.73 -5.60 0.65
N ASN A 114 -19.69 -4.28 0.45
CA ASN A 114 -20.48 -3.38 1.29
C ASN A 114 -21.90 -3.93 1.35
N SER A 115 -22.30 -4.42 2.53
CA SER A 115 -23.60 -5.04 2.78
C SER A 115 -24.68 -3.98 2.94
N VAL A 116 -24.48 -2.81 2.31
CA VAL A 116 -25.53 -1.82 2.15
C VAL A 116 -26.38 -2.40 1.05
N HIS A 117 -27.61 -2.74 1.42
CA HIS A 117 -28.59 -3.37 0.55
C HIS A 117 -28.61 -2.74 -0.85
N GLU A 118 -28.84 -3.65 -1.79
CA GLU A 118 -29.25 -3.42 -3.17
C GLU A 118 -30.02 -2.09 -3.29
N GLU A 119 -29.65 -1.28 -4.29
CA GLU A 119 -30.34 -0.04 -4.71
C GLU A 119 -30.06 1.29 -3.97
N GLY A 120 -29.23 1.38 -2.92
CA GLY A 120 -29.32 2.53 -2.00
C GLY A 120 -28.10 3.41 -1.63
N SER A 121 -26.84 3.00 -1.86
CA SER A 121 -25.69 3.86 -1.50
C SER A 121 -25.31 4.73 -2.69
N SER A 122 -25.49 6.05 -2.58
CA SER A 122 -25.05 6.98 -3.63
C SER A 122 -23.57 6.78 -3.96
N SER A 123 -23.15 7.09 -5.19
CA SER A 123 -21.73 7.01 -5.59
C SER A 123 -20.82 7.74 -4.59
N LEU A 124 -21.33 8.83 -3.99
CA LEU A 124 -20.64 9.55 -2.91
C LEU A 124 -20.47 8.71 -1.62
N GLY A 125 -21.48 7.94 -1.21
CA GLY A 125 -21.39 7.05 -0.05
C GLY A 125 -20.30 5.99 -0.21
N LEU A 126 -20.17 5.42 -1.42
CA LEU A 126 -19.09 4.48 -1.74
C LEU A 126 -17.71 5.15 -1.63
N VAL A 127 -17.57 6.35 -2.19
CA VAL A 127 -16.31 7.11 -2.15
C VAL A 127 -15.91 7.46 -0.71
N LEU A 128 -16.85 7.97 0.10
CA LEU A 128 -16.62 8.27 1.51
C LEU A 128 -16.26 7.02 2.32
N HIS A 129 -16.89 5.89 2.00
CA HIS A 129 -16.56 4.62 2.61
C HIS A 129 -15.12 4.19 2.27
N GLY A 130 -14.71 4.30 1.00
CA GLY A 130 -13.34 4.04 0.55
C GLY A 130 -12.32 4.93 1.27
N ALA A 131 -12.58 6.23 1.35
CA ALA A 131 -11.74 7.18 2.08
C ALA A 131 -11.63 6.82 3.57
N ALA A 132 -12.73 6.42 4.21
CA ALA A 132 -12.73 6.00 5.61
C ALA A 132 -11.91 4.72 5.85
N ILE A 133 -11.95 3.74 4.93
CA ILE A 133 -11.09 2.55 5.00
C ILE A 133 -9.62 2.96 4.88
N LEU A 134 -9.28 3.81 3.90
CA LEU A 134 -7.91 4.29 3.70
C LEU A 134 -7.39 5.01 4.94
N LEU A 135 -8.16 5.94 5.53
CA LEU A 135 -7.80 6.61 6.79
C LEU A 135 -7.60 5.66 7.97
N ARG A 136 -8.28 4.51 8.01
CA ARG A 136 -8.06 3.50 9.05
C ARG A 136 -6.83 2.64 8.77
N TRP A 137 -6.51 2.42 7.50
CA TRP A 137 -5.42 1.55 7.08
C TRP A 137 -4.07 2.27 7.03
N LYS A 138 -3.99 3.44 6.37
CA LYS A 138 -2.77 4.25 6.18
C LYS A 138 -3.18 5.73 6.19
N LYS A 139 -2.66 6.51 7.15
CA LYS A 139 -3.00 7.94 7.31
C LYS A 139 -2.01 8.91 6.68
N GLU A 140 -0.88 8.39 6.22
CA GLU A 140 0.27 9.21 5.77
C GLU A 140 0.18 9.59 4.30
N TRP A 141 -1.01 9.83 3.77
CA TRP A 141 -1.21 10.31 2.39
C TRP A 141 -1.69 11.75 2.40
N ASP A 142 -1.37 12.48 1.33
CA ASP A 142 -1.66 13.90 1.19
C ASP A 142 -2.90 14.13 0.32
N TRP A 143 -3.13 13.25 -0.67
CA TRP A 143 -4.25 13.33 -1.61
C TRP A 143 -5.03 12.02 -1.69
N PHE A 144 -6.35 12.15 -1.85
CA PHE A 144 -7.26 11.05 -2.13
C PHE A 144 -7.83 11.18 -3.53
N LEU A 145 -7.69 10.14 -4.34
CA LEU A 145 -8.23 10.07 -5.70
C LEU A 145 -9.19 8.89 -5.82
N ASN A 146 -10.39 9.17 -6.34
CA ASN A 146 -11.37 8.16 -6.71
C ASN A 146 -11.23 7.85 -8.21
N LEU A 147 -11.13 6.57 -8.56
CA LEU A 147 -11.06 6.07 -9.93
C LEU A 147 -12.01 4.89 -10.12
N ASP A 148 -12.56 4.78 -11.32
CA ASP A 148 -13.33 3.62 -11.75
C ASP A 148 -12.48 2.70 -12.64
N ALA A 149 -12.89 1.43 -12.76
CA ALA A 149 -12.19 0.44 -13.58
C ALA A 149 -12.11 0.81 -15.08
N SER A 150 -12.95 1.74 -15.55
CA SER A 150 -12.91 2.29 -16.89
C SER A 150 -11.84 3.37 -17.09
N ASP A 151 -11.33 3.97 -16.01
CA ASP A 151 -10.35 5.05 -16.09
C ASP A 151 -8.98 4.54 -16.54
N TYR A 152 -8.18 5.44 -17.10
CA TYR A 152 -6.79 5.15 -17.44
C TYR A 152 -5.93 6.41 -17.44
N PRO A 153 -4.69 6.34 -16.91
CA PRO A 153 -3.79 7.49 -16.92
C PRO A 153 -3.39 7.88 -18.34
N LEU A 154 -3.46 9.17 -18.64
CA LEU A 154 -2.90 9.75 -19.89
C LEU A 154 -1.43 10.14 -19.74
N ILE A 155 -0.95 10.28 -18.51
CA ILE A 155 0.42 10.62 -18.17
C ILE A 155 0.98 9.62 -17.15
N PRO A 156 2.30 9.35 -17.16
CA PRO A 156 2.93 8.50 -16.15
C PRO A 156 2.81 9.07 -14.73
N GLN A 157 2.96 8.20 -13.74
CA GLN A 157 2.85 8.54 -12.31
C GLN A 157 3.82 9.65 -11.86
N ASP A 158 5.00 9.72 -12.46
CA ASP A 158 6.00 10.78 -12.18
C ASP A 158 5.50 12.16 -12.64
N GLY A 159 4.74 12.20 -13.74
CA GLY A 159 4.10 13.42 -14.24
C GLY A 159 3.00 13.91 -13.29
N ILE A 160 2.19 12.99 -12.77
CA ILE A 160 1.12 13.30 -11.80
C ILE A 160 1.70 13.85 -10.49
N SER A 161 2.78 13.23 -10.00
CA SER A 161 3.46 13.66 -8.78
C SER A 161 4.03 15.08 -8.94
N SER A 162 4.59 15.38 -10.12
CA SER A 162 5.11 16.71 -10.45
C SER A 162 4.00 17.76 -10.49
N SER A 163 2.84 17.48 -11.11
CA SER A 163 1.74 18.45 -11.17
C SER A 163 1.15 18.78 -9.79
N PHE A 164 1.01 17.79 -8.91
CA PHE A 164 0.53 18.05 -7.54
C PHE A 164 1.55 18.83 -6.71
N PHE A 165 2.85 18.58 -6.93
CA PHE A 165 3.90 19.36 -6.29
C PHE A 165 3.80 20.85 -6.64
N PHE A 166 3.63 21.19 -7.93
CA PHE A 166 3.50 22.60 -8.36
C PHE A 166 2.24 23.29 -7.81
N ASN A 167 1.12 22.58 -7.71
CA ASN A 167 -0.11 23.16 -7.16
C ASN A 167 -0.07 23.38 -5.64
N ASN A 168 0.77 22.63 -4.91
CA ASN A 168 0.95 22.83 -3.45
C ASN A 168 2.02 23.85 -3.08
N GLY A 169 2.83 24.34 -4.03
CA GLY A 169 3.90 25.32 -3.81
C GLY A 169 3.52 26.76 -4.16
N GLY A 170 2.24 27.04 -4.44
CA GLY A 170 1.75 28.33 -4.91
C GLY A 170 0.90 29.09 -3.89
N TYR A 171 1.46 29.42 -2.72
CA TYR A 171 1.05 30.55 -1.87
C TYR A 171 2.27 31.09 -1.12
#